data_AF-M1Y4J8-F1
#
_entry.id   AF-M1Y4J8-F1
#
_cell.length_a   1.000
_cell.length_b   1.000
_cell.length_c   1.000
_cell.angle_alpha   90.00
_cell.angle_beta   90.00
_cell.angle_gamma   90.00
#
_symmetry.space_group_name_H-M   'P 1'
#
loop_
_entity.id
_entity.type
_entity.pdbx_description
1 polymer ?
#
loop_
_entity_poly.entity_id
_entity_poly.type
_entity_poly.pdbx_seq_one_letter_code
_entity_poly.pdbx_strand_id
1 'polypeptide(L)'
;MDTQSDAPMERAAGPTLYLESGSLDPARAFCTDVFDGGDVGEYRVVQLVASQSFESVSDELNARLEHIDDPSEAAVIITTPQDDDESTATRVGEETPLYGFRVSPQDLTGISIAFSRILEKWEQAEGSVRICLRDVESLLPYHDTELLYRFLNTVLATLQGAGADVHMHLRPDATDDRTLRMFSSLFDRVFEADGASRETEPKRDGTEAAGEPSDAEDASSETEPGGDSFGAEEPDDIKEADEDADDVIPVTMDDDEIASFLTAEGHGVLAFGGESPYAIPMSYGYDPDERAVYVHISEFEGSQKAARLDGPTPVSLVVSRYEGPDRWRSVVVDGTLSELSEADVERRDVFENFKHGSLASVDVFNRPLSDISFEWYVLDPSAISGRQGVRSR
;
A
#
# COMPACT_ATOMS: atom_id res chain seq x y z
N MET A 1 26.73 -29.93 -17.95
CA MET A 1 27.10 -28.64 -18.57
C MET A 1 25.78 -28.12 -19.09
N ASP A 2 24.97 -27.64 -18.15
CA ASP A 2 23.54 -27.42 -18.34
C ASP A 2 23.30 -26.00 -17.90
N THR A 3 23.38 -25.10 -18.87
CA THR A 3 23.14 -23.67 -18.70
C THR A 3 21.64 -23.47 -18.56
N GLN A 4 21.15 -23.45 -17.33
CA GLN A 4 19.83 -22.93 -17.04
C GLN A 4 19.83 -21.44 -17.43
N SER A 5 18.91 -21.05 -18.31
CA SER A 5 18.99 -19.77 -19.00
C SER A 5 18.48 -18.66 -18.09
N ASP A 6 19.38 -17.77 -17.65
CA ASP A 6 18.99 -16.48 -17.09
C ASP A 6 18.17 -15.71 -18.13
N ALA A 7 16.86 -15.62 -17.88
CA ALA A 7 16.04 -14.56 -18.43
C ALA A 7 16.09 -13.39 -17.43
N PRO A 8 16.32 -12.14 -17.85
CA PRO A 8 16.32 -11.01 -16.94
C PRO A 8 14.91 -10.88 -16.35
N MET A 9 14.78 -11.15 -15.04
CA MET A 9 13.52 -11.04 -14.32
C MET A 9 13.09 -9.57 -14.36
N GLU A 10 12.00 -9.28 -15.08
CA GLU A 10 11.40 -7.94 -15.08
C GLU A 10 11.11 -7.53 -13.63
N ARG A 11 11.62 -6.36 -13.23
CA ARG A 11 11.49 -5.82 -11.87
C ARG A 11 10.02 -5.79 -11.46
N ALA A 12 9.63 -6.68 -10.55
CA ALA A 12 8.27 -6.76 -10.06
C ALA A 12 8.01 -5.61 -9.08
N ALA A 13 6.90 -4.89 -9.27
CA ALA A 13 6.61 -3.63 -8.57
C ALA A 13 6.01 -3.82 -7.16
N GLY A 14 6.31 -4.93 -6.49
CA GLY A 14 5.56 -5.43 -5.32
C GLY A 14 6.41 -6.23 -4.34
N PRO A 15 6.05 -6.30 -3.05
CA PRO A 15 6.88 -6.93 -2.05
C PRO A 15 6.75 -8.46 -2.17
N THR A 16 7.83 -9.16 -1.86
CA THR A 16 7.92 -10.62 -2.03
C THR A 16 7.99 -11.37 -0.69
N LEU A 17 7.21 -12.43 -0.53
CA LEU A 17 7.27 -13.34 0.62
C LEU A 17 7.98 -14.64 0.26
N TYR A 18 8.93 -15.06 1.11
CA TYR A 18 9.60 -16.35 1.05
C TYR A 18 9.19 -17.19 2.25
N LEU A 19 8.64 -18.38 1.97
CA LEU A 19 8.24 -19.35 2.98
C LEU A 19 9.38 -20.34 3.20
N GLU A 20 10.07 -20.19 4.34
CA GLU A 20 11.29 -20.93 4.65
C GLU A 20 11.01 -22.33 5.21
N SER A 21 11.50 -23.35 4.51
CA SER A 21 11.38 -24.75 4.92
C SER A 21 12.52 -25.16 5.87
N GLY A 22 12.18 -25.55 7.11
CA GLY A 22 13.08 -26.21 8.06
C GLY A 22 13.77 -25.31 9.11
N SER A 23 14.77 -25.87 9.79
CA SER A 23 15.63 -25.11 10.71
C SER A 23 16.65 -24.30 9.92
N LEU A 24 16.78 -23.00 10.24
CA LEU A 24 17.78 -22.08 9.68
C LEU A 24 19.13 -22.79 9.46
N ASP A 25 19.50 -22.95 8.19
CA ASP A 25 20.88 -23.26 7.83
C ASP A 25 21.72 -22.02 8.18
N PRO A 26 22.75 -22.11 9.03
CA PRO A 26 23.60 -20.97 9.36
C PRO A 26 24.37 -20.41 8.16
N ALA A 27 24.46 -21.13 7.03
CA ALA A 27 24.95 -20.58 5.75
C ALA A 27 23.89 -19.73 5.00
N ARG A 28 22.67 -19.65 5.53
CA ARG A 28 21.51 -18.93 4.99
C ARG A 28 20.87 -17.96 6.00
N ALA A 29 21.49 -17.61 7.12
CA ALA A 29 20.88 -16.71 8.12
C ALA A 29 20.91 -15.22 7.72
N PHE A 30 21.73 -14.86 6.72
CA PHE A 30 21.46 -13.76 5.79
C PHE A 30 20.67 -14.22 4.56
N CYS A 31 19.68 -13.42 4.12
CA CYS A 31 18.98 -13.66 2.86
C CYS A 31 19.91 -13.34 1.68
N THR A 32 19.98 -14.24 0.70
CA THR A 32 20.79 -14.09 -0.51
C THR A 32 20.27 -12.98 -1.43
N ASP A 33 18.96 -12.88 -1.59
CA ASP A 33 18.29 -12.04 -2.59
C ASP A 33 18.43 -10.53 -2.28
N VAL A 34 18.76 -10.18 -1.03
CA VAL A 34 19.21 -8.83 -0.63
C VAL A 34 20.49 -8.41 -1.38
N PHE A 35 21.38 -9.36 -1.60
CA PHE A 35 22.72 -9.13 -2.14
C PHE A 35 22.78 -9.52 -3.62
N ASP A 36 22.11 -10.60 -4.01
CA ASP A 36 22.01 -11.13 -5.38
C ASP A 36 21.05 -10.30 -6.25
N GLY A 37 21.39 -9.02 -6.44
CA GLY A 37 20.72 -8.10 -7.36
C GLY A 37 21.73 -7.45 -8.29
N GLY A 38 21.74 -7.88 -9.56
CA GLY A 38 22.72 -7.51 -10.60
C GLY A 38 22.66 -6.07 -11.11
N ASP A 39 22.28 -5.10 -10.28
CA ASP A 39 22.49 -3.69 -10.56
C ASP A 39 23.97 -3.34 -10.37
N VAL A 40 24.60 -2.87 -11.44
CA VAL A 40 25.94 -2.29 -11.38
C VAL A 40 25.84 -0.88 -10.78
N GLY A 41 25.87 -0.77 -9.45
CA GLY A 41 25.76 0.51 -8.75
C GLY A 41 25.83 0.40 -7.22
N GLU A 42 25.83 1.56 -6.55
CA GLU A 42 25.70 1.63 -5.09
C GLU A 42 24.33 1.11 -4.65
N TYR A 43 24.32 0.19 -3.67
CA TYR A 43 23.09 -0.33 -3.05
C TYR A 43 23.24 -0.36 -1.53
N ARG A 44 22.11 -0.28 -0.83
CA ARG A 44 22.04 -0.26 0.63
C ARG A 44 21.12 -1.35 1.13
N VAL A 45 21.44 -1.89 2.31
CA VAL A 45 20.76 -3.07 2.87
C VAL A 45 20.20 -2.76 4.24
N VAL A 46 18.92 -3.06 4.47
CA VAL A 46 18.33 -3.17 5.82
C VAL A 46 17.90 -4.59 6.09
N GLN A 47 18.22 -5.11 7.27
CA GLN A 47 17.65 -6.37 7.74
C GLN A 47 16.97 -6.20 9.10
N LEU A 48 15.76 -6.75 9.24
CA LEU A 48 15.15 -7.01 10.54
C LEU A 48 15.50 -8.44 10.96
N VAL A 49 15.99 -8.62 12.18
CA VAL A 49 16.23 -9.93 12.79
C VAL A 49 15.81 -9.91 14.25
N ALA A 50 15.44 -11.06 14.79
CA ALA A 50 15.22 -11.22 16.22
C ALA A 50 16.27 -12.12 16.87
N SER A 51 16.33 -12.07 18.20
CA SER A 51 17.06 -13.04 19.05
C SER A 51 18.59 -13.16 18.85
N GLN A 52 19.20 -12.45 17.90
CA GLN A 52 20.64 -12.40 17.69
C GLN A 52 21.30 -11.23 18.43
N SER A 53 22.62 -11.30 18.63
CA SER A 53 23.40 -10.16 19.12
C SER A 53 23.98 -9.36 17.94
N PHE A 54 24.22 -8.05 18.14
CA PHE A 54 24.81 -7.20 17.09
C PHE A 54 26.20 -7.69 16.63
N GLU A 55 26.99 -8.27 17.55
CA GLU A 55 28.28 -8.89 17.23
C GLU A 55 28.10 -10.11 16.33
N SER A 56 27.15 -11.00 16.66
CA SER A 56 26.82 -12.18 15.84
C SER A 56 26.36 -11.82 14.43
N VAL A 57 25.48 -10.82 14.30
CA VAL A 57 25.02 -10.30 13.01
C VAL A 57 26.20 -9.73 12.21
N SER A 58 27.09 -8.97 12.86
CA SER A 58 28.25 -8.35 12.22
C SER A 58 29.26 -9.39 11.70
N ASP A 59 29.54 -10.42 12.50
CA ASP A 59 30.44 -11.52 12.13
C ASP A 59 29.88 -12.36 10.96
N GLU A 60 28.58 -12.65 10.98
CA GLU A 60 27.93 -13.41 9.91
C GLU A 60 27.80 -12.58 8.61
N LEU A 61 27.50 -11.28 8.71
CA LEU A 61 27.53 -10.38 7.56
C LEU A 61 28.93 -10.30 6.95
N ASN A 62 29.97 -10.13 7.77
CA ASN A 62 31.36 -10.18 7.31
C ASN A 62 31.67 -11.46 6.53
N ALA A 63 31.29 -12.62 7.06
CA ALA A 63 31.49 -13.91 6.40
C ALA A 63 30.72 -14.02 5.08
N ARG A 64 29.53 -13.40 4.97
CA ARG A 64 28.76 -13.36 3.73
C ARG A 64 29.45 -12.48 2.67
N LEU A 65 29.92 -11.30 3.06
CA LEU A 65 30.59 -10.32 2.20
C LEU A 65 31.92 -10.82 1.59
N GLU A 66 32.50 -11.93 2.08
CA GLU A 66 33.62 -12.61 1.40
C GLU A 66 33.25 -13.18 0.00
N HIS A 67 31.96 -13.28 -0.34
CA HIS A 67 31.46 -14.04 -1.50
C HIS A 67 30.50 -13.26 -2.42
N ILE A 68 30.22 -12.00 -2.10
CA ILE A 68 29.31 -11.08 -2.81
C ILE A 68 29.96 -9.69 -2.85
N ASP A 69 29.40 -8.76 -3.62
CA ASP A 69 29.82 -7.35 -3.55
C ASP A 69 29.44 -6.70 -2.22
N ASP A 70 30.18 -5.66 -1.82
CA ASP A 70 29.90 -4.88 -0.60
C ASP A 70 28.78 -3.86 -0.85
N PRO A 71 27.73 -3.80 0.00
CA PRO A 71 26.79 -2.69 -0.03
C PRO A 71 27.48 -1.41 0.44
N SER A 72 27.05 -0.28 -0.10
CA SER A 72 27.60 1.04 0.23
C SER A 72 27.34 1.42 1.69
N GLU A 73 26.19 0.99 2.22
CA GLU A 73 25.81 1.09 3.63
C GLU A 73 24.90 -0.09 4.02
N ALA A 74 25.03 -0.56 5.26
CA ALA A 74 24.18 -1.60 5.83
C ALA A 74 23.54 -1.15 7.15
N ALA A 75 22.34 -1.63 7.42
CA ALA A 75 21.64 -1.44 8.69
C ALA A 75 20.98 -2.74 9.15
N VAL A 76 20.97 -2.98 10.46
CA VAL A 76 20.23 -4.05 11.10
C VAL A 76 19.36 -3.49 12.21
N ILE A 77 18.10 -3.92 12.24
CA ILE A 77 17.18 -3.73 13.36
C ILE A 77 17.09 -5.06 14.08
N ILE A 78 17.48 -5.09 15.35
CA ILE A 78 17.55 -6.30 16.17
C ILE A 78 16.49 -6.22 17.25
N THR A 79 15.49 -7.10 17.19
CA THR A 79 14.45 -7.19 18.22
C THR A 79 14.90 -8.11 19.35
N THR A 80 15.18 -7.54 20.53
CA THR A 80 15.61 -8.31 21.72
C THR A 80 14.88 -7.86 22.98
N PRO A 81 14.57 -8.75 23.95
CA PRO A 81 13.82 -8.39 25.15
C PRO A 81 14.56 -7.52 26.19
N GLN A 82 15.69 -6.88 25.83
CA GLN A 82 16.45 -6.03 26.74
C GLN A 82 16.28 -4.56 26.34
N ASP A 83 15.89 -3.72 27.30
CA ASP A 83 15.56 -2.29 27.12
C ASP A 83 16.79 -1.38 26.88
N ASP A 84 17.83 -1.89 26.21
CA ASP A 84 18.97 -1.09 25.76
C ASP A 84 18.69 -0.56 24.35
N ASP A 85 18.00 0.58 24.29
CA ASP A 85 17.68 1.40 23.10
C ASP A 85 18.96 2.06 22.52
N GLU A 86 19.97 1.23 22.25
CA GLU A 86 21.36 1.60 21.96
C GLU A 86 21.66 1.46 20.46
N SER A 87 21.77 2.60 19.77
CA SER A 87 22.28 2.62 18.40
C SER A 87 23.78 2.34 18.37
N THR A 88 24.17 1.19 17.81
CA THR A 88 25.58 0.80 17.62
C THR A 88 26.01 1.08 16.18
N ALA A 89 27.29 1.35 15.93
CA ALA A 89 27.83 1.45 14.58
C ALA A 89 29.21 0.79 14.49
N THR A 90 29.44 0.02 13.43
CA THR A 90 30.71 -0.65 13.12
C THR A 90 31.01 -0.60 11.62
N ARG A 91 32.04 -1.31 11.17
CA ARG A 91 32.29 -1.61 9.75
C ARG A 91 32.33 -3.11 9.50
N VAL A 92 31.93 -3.50 8.31
CA VAL A 92 31.96 -4.87 7.77
C VAL A 92 32.51 -4.85 6.35
N GLY A 93 32.88 -6.00 5.78
CA GLY A 93 33.42 -6.09 4.42
C GLY A 93 34.76 -5.39 4.27
N GLU A 94 35.00 -4.74 3.13
CA GLU A 94 36.21 -3.94 2.89
C GLU A 94 36.20 -2.65 3.73
N GLU A 95 35.10 -1.88 3.76
CA GLU A 95 34.93 -0.66 4.59
C GLU A 95 33.44 -0.29 4.89
N THR A 96 32.46 -1.15 4.57
CA THR A 96 31.01 -0.85 4.63
C THR A 96 30.55 -0.43 6.03
N PRO A 97 29.94 0.74 6.22
CA PRO A 97 29.32 1.14 7.48
C PRO A 97 28.11 0.26 7.82
N LEU A 98 28.11 -0.37 9.00
CA LEU A 98 26.98 -1.12 9.54
C LEU A 98 26.37 -0.40 10.75
N TYR A 99 25.09 -0.08 10.68
CA TYR A 99 24.30 0.53 11.75
C TYR A 99 23.40 -0.49 12.44
N GLY A 100 23.53 -0.64 13.76
CA GLY A 100 22.68 -1.50 14.58
C GLY A 100 21.69 -0.70 15.39
N PHE A 101 20.40 -1.01 15.26
CA PHE A 101 19.32 -0.50 16.09
C PHE A 101 18.81 -1.66 16.95
N ARG A 102 18.82 -1.50 18.28
CA ARG A 102 18.16 -2.45 19.18
C ARG A 102 16.78 -1.91 19.53
N VAL A 103 15.78 -2.77 19.46
CA VAL A 103 14.40 -2.43 19.82
C VAL A 103 13.80 -3.58 20.63
N SER A 104 12.92 -3.28 21.58
CA SER A 104 12.13 -4.32 22.25
C SER A 104 11.19 -4.99 21.24
N PRO A 105 11.01 -6.32 21.23
CA PRO A 105 10.02 -6.97 20.38
C PRO A 105 8.58 -6.53 20.72
N GLN A 106 8.35 -5.93 21.89
CA GLN A 106 7.07 -5.32 22.28
C GLN A 106 6.86 -3.92 21.68
N ASP A 107 7.88 -3.29 21.10
CA ASP A 107 7.83 -1.91 20.61
C ASP A 107 7.83 -1.84 19.07
N LEU A 108 6.66 -2.14 18.49
CA LEU A 108 6.41 -1.98 17.05
C LEU A 108 6.56 -0.52 16.57
N THR A 109 6.35 0.46 17.46
CA THR A 109 6.58 1.88 17.16
C THR A 109 8.08 2.14 17.00
N GLY A 110 8.92 1.61 17.90
CA GLY A 110 10.38 1.67 17.82
C GLY A 110 10.94 1.02 16.56
N ILE A 111 10.39 -0.13 16.13
CA ILE A 111 10.79 -0.77 14.86
C ILE A 111 10.46 0.15 13.67
N SER A 112 9.26 0.76 13.68
CA SER A 112 8.85 1.72 12.64
C SER A 112 9.76 2.96 12.61
N ILE A 113 10.10 3.50 13.79
CA ILE A 113 11.03 4.64 13.94
C ILE A 113 12.44 4.28 13.44
N ALA A 114 12.90 3.05 13.67
CA ALA A 114 14.20 2.60 13.18
C ALA A 114 14.22 2.57 11.64
N PHE A 115 13.17 2.05 10.99
CA PHE A 115 13.05 2.11 9.53
C PHE A 115 13.02 3.55 9.00
N SER A 116 12.22 4.45 9.57
CA SER A 116 12.17 5.84 9.09
C SER A 116 13.51 6.58 9.29
N ARG A 117 14.22 6.39 10.41
CA ARG A 117 15.57 6.95 10.61
C ARG A 117 16.60 6.45 9.58
N ILE A 118 16.47 5.20 9.12
CA ILE A 118 17.33 4.65 8.07
C ILE A 118 16.97 5.26 6.70
N LEU A 119 15.67 5.35 6.38
CA LEU A 119 15.20 5.95 5.14
C LEU A 119 15.53 7.45 5.05
N GLU A 120 15.29 8.25 6.09
CA GLU A 120 15.66 9.68 6.17
C GLU A 120 17.16 9.91 5.89
N LYS A 121 18.00 8.98 6.33
CA LYS A 121 19.46 9.04 6.11
C LYS A 121 19.84 8.73 4.66
N TRP A 122 19.04 7.95 3.96
CA TRP A 122 19.31 7.49 2.59
C TRP A 122 18.49 8.21 1.51
N GLU A 123 17.48 9.01 1.89
CA GLU A 123 16.63 9.82 1.00
C GLU A 123 17.44 10.74 0.06
N GLN A 124 18.61 11.21 0.51
CA GLN A 124 19.49 12.10 -0.26
C GLN A 124 20.65 11.37 -0.98
N ALA A 125 20.70 10.03 -0.91
CA ALA A 125 21.85 9.25 -1.33
C ALA A 125 21.50 8.34 -2.52
N GLU A 126 22.19 8.52 -3.65
CA GLU A 126 21.96 7.75 -4.88
C GLU A 126 22.16 6.23 -4.63
N GLY A 127 21.33 5.38 -5.22
CA GLY A 127 21.42 3.92 -5.09
C GLY A 127 20.09 3.25 -4.70
N SER A 128 20.00 1.93 -4.90
CA SER A 128 18.80 1.16 -4.53
C SER A 128 18.85 0.75 -3.05
N VAL A 129 17.72 0.87 -2.35
CA VAL A 129 17.56 0.37 -0.98
C VAL A 129 16.86 -0.99 -1.06
N ARG A 130 17.48 -2.03 -0.49
CA ARG A 130 16.93 -3.38 -0.40
C ARG A 130 16.69 -3.75 1.06
N ILE A 131 15.54 -4.33 1.36
CA ILE A 131 15.12 -4.60 2.74
C ILE A 131 14.64 -6.04 2.88
N CYS A 132 15.24 -6.75 3.82
CA CYS A 132 14.79 -8.08 4.25
C CYS A 132 14.13 -7.99 5.62
N LEU A 133 12.85 -8.35 5.68
CA LEU A 133 12.15 -8.60 6.94
C LEU A 133 12.28 -10.08 7.28
N ARG A 134 12.94 -10.44 8.39
CA ARG A 134 13.13 -11.85 8.78
C ARG A 134 12.87 -12.08 10.26
N ASP A 135 12.44 -13.30 10.57
CA ASP A 135 12.08 -13.73 11.93
C ASP A 135 10.95 -12.86 12.53
N VAL A 136 10.05 -12.36 11.68
CA VAL A 136 8.87 -11.57 12.07
C VAL A 136 7.91 -12.42 12.91
N GLU A 137 7.88 -13.73 12.67
CA GLU A 137 7.19 -14.71 13.49
C GLU A 137 7.63 -14.68 14.97
N SER A 138 8.85 -14.20 15.27
CA SER A 138 9.31 -14.03 16.65
C SER A 138 8.55 -12.94 17.41
N LEU A 139 7.76 -12.11 16.72
CA LEU A 139 6.94 -11.07 17.32
C LEU A 139 5.57 -11.59 17.76
N LEU A 140 5.09 -12.71 17.21
CA LEU A 140 3.80 -13.34 17.57
C LEU A 140 3.66 -13.70 19.07
N PRO A 141 4.73 -14.07 19.82
CA PRO A 141 4.65 -14.24 21.27
C PRO A 141 4.43 -12.93 22.06
N TYR A 142 4.56 -11.77 21.42
CA TYR A 142 4.47 -10.45 22.06
C TYR A 142 3.24 -9.64 21.59
N HIS A 143 2.68 -9.97 20.42
CA HIS A 143 1.59 -9.24 19.77
C HIS A 143 0.60 -10.19 19.11
N ASP A 144 -0.69 -9.87 19.19
CA ASP A 144 -1.73 -10.60 18.48
C ASP A 144 -1.56 -10.48 16.94
N THR A 145 -1.94 -11.54 16.22
CA THR A 145 -1.75 -11.66 14.75
C THR A 145 -2.29 -10.46 13.97
N GLU A 146 -3.44 -9.89 14.37
CA GLU A 146 -4.03 -8.75 13.66
C GLU A 146 -3.18 -7.47 13.79
N LEU A 147 -2.59 -7.25 14.97
CA LEU A 147 -1.69 -6.12 15.21
C LEU A 147 -0.42 -6.24 14.36
N LEU A 148 0.16 -7.44 14.27
CA LEU A 148 1.32 -7.69 13.41
C LEU A 148 1.00 -7.57 11.92
N TYR A 149 -0.16 -8.05 11.47
CA TYR A 149 -0.63 -7.85 10.11
C TYR A 149 -0.72 -6.35 9.76
N ARG A 150 -1.31 -5.54 10.64
CA ARG A 150 -1.45 -4.07 10.48
C ARG A 150 -0.09 -3.38 10.48
N PHE A 151 0.81 -3.77 11.39
CA PHE A 151 2.18 -3.28 11.46
C PHE A 151 2.95 -3.59 10.16
N LEU A 152 2.93 -4.84 9.69
CA LEU A 152 3.58 -5.23 8.44
C LEU A 152 3.01 -4.49 7.24
N ASN A 153 1.68 -4.40 7.11
CA ASN A 153 1.04 -3.62 6.03
C ASN A 153 1.52 -2.17 6.01
N THR A 154 1.63 -1.54 7.18
CA THR A 154 2.10 -0.16 7.35
C THR A 154 3.57 -0.01 7.02
N VAL A 155 4.43 -0.92 7.50
CA VAL A 155 5.87 -0.90 7.22
C VAL A 155 6.13 -1.15 5.75
N LEU A 156 5.55 -2.19 5.13
CA LEU A 156 5.70 -2.50 3.71
C LEU A 156 5.31 -1.30 2.84
N ALA A 157 4.13 -0.72 3.05
CA ALA A 157 3.68 0.46 2.31
C ALA A 157 4.61 1.67 2.48
N THR A 158 5.15 1.89 3.70
CA THR A 158 6.10 2.98 3.98
C THR A 158 7.43 2.78 3.25
N LEU A 159 7.97 1.56 3.29
CA LEU A 159 9.24 1.20 2.66
C LEU A 159 9.13 1.27 1.12
N GLN A 160 8.05 0.72 0.55
CA GLN A 160 7.78 0.80 -0.89
C GLN A 160 7.53 2.23 -1.36
N GLY A 161 6.84 3.05 -0.56
CA GLY A 161 6.65 4.48 -0.83
C GLY A 161 7.97 5.27 -0.89
N ALA A 162 8.99 4.82 -0.17
CA ALA A 162 10.36 5.34 -0.25
C ALA A 162 11.20 4.73 -1.40
N GLY A 163 10.60 3.89 -2.25
CA GLY A 163 11.29 3.23 -3.37
C GLY A 163 12.20 2.06 -2.97
N ALA A 164 12.05 1.53 -1.76
CA ALA A 164 12.80 0.35 -1.34
C ALA A 164 12.22 -0.93 -1.97
N ASP A 165 13.11 -1.83 -2.39
CA ASP A 165 12.78 -3.20 -2.76
C ASP A 165 12.69 -4.04 -1.47
N VAL A 166 11.53 -4.64 -1.19
CA VAL A 166 11.24 -5.29 0.09
C VAL A 166 10.83 -6.73 -0.12
N HIS A 167 11.47 -7.63 0.62
CA HIS A 167 11.00 -8.99 0.78
C HIS A 167 10.98 -9.41 2.25
N MET A 168 10.18 -10.43 2.54
CA MET A 168 10.03 -11.01 3.86
C MET A 168 10.30 -12.51 3.83
N HIS A 169 10.93 -13.03 4.88
CA HIS A 169 11.09 -14.45 5.15
C HIS A 169 10.21 -14.81 6.35
N LEU A 170 9.40 -15.86 6.18
CA LEU A 170 8.48 -16.36 7.20
C LEU A 170 8.58 -17.88 7.24
N ARG A 171 8.65 -18.48 8.43
CA ARG A 171 8.61 -19.94 8.59
C ARG A 171 7.17 -20.43 8.78
N PRO A 172 6.60 -21.21 7.84
CA PRO A 172 5.24 -21.73 7.97
C PRO A 172 5.02 -22.50 9.27
N ASP A 173 5.99 -23.34 9.67
CA ASP A 173 5.97 -24.15 10.89
C ASP A 173 5.89 -23.33 12.20
N ALA A 174 6.17 -22.02 12.16
CA ALA A 174 6.11 -21.12 13.31
C ALA A 174 4.76 -20.38 13.44
N THR A 175 3.87 -20.54 12.44
CA THR A 175 2.58 -19.84 12.34
C THR A 175 1.43 -20.83 12.18
N ASP A 176 0.22 -20.46 12.58
CA ASP A 176 -0.97 -21.22 12.18
C ASP A 176 -1.43 -20.87 10.75
N ASP A 177 -2.26 -21.73 10.14
CA ASP A 177 -2.72 -21.55 8.77
C ASP A 177 -3.51 -20.24 8.54
N ARG A 178 -4.14 -19.66 9.58
CA ARG A 178 -4.88 -18.38 9.48
C ARG A 178 -3.88 -17.23 9.41
N THR A 179 -2.92 -17.21 10.32
CA THR A 179 -1.80 -16.25 10.39
C THR A 179 -0.99 -16.28 9.09
N LEU A 180 -0.65 -17.47 8.57
CA LEU A 180 0.07 -17.63 7.32
C LEU A 180 -0.70 -17.04 6.12
N ARG A 181 -2.01 -17.31 6.01
CA ARG A 181 -2.86 -16.71 4.96
C ARG A 181 -2.96 -15.20 5.08
N MET A 182 -3.13 -14.69 6.30
CA MET A 182 -3.15 -13.24 6.55
C MET A 182 -1.84 -12.61 6.10
N PHE A 183 -0.69 -13.04 6.61
CA PHE A 183 0.60 -12.46 6.22
C PHE A 183 0.87 -12.60 4.72
N SER A 184 0.50 -13.73 4.10
CA SER A 184 0.63 -13.93 2.64
C SER A 184 -0.16 -12.93 1.80
N SER A 185 -1.27 -12.37 2.32
CA SER A 185 -2.06 -11.37 1.59
C SER A 185 -1.43 -9.98 1.50
N LEU A 186 -0.34 -9.73 2.22
CA LEU A 186 0.42 -8.47 2.16
C LEU A 186 1.43 -8.42 1.01
N PHE A 187 1.58 -9.49 0.24
CA PHE A 187 2.64 -9.65 -0.75
C PHE A 187 2.08 -10.01 -2.13
N ASP A 188 2.59 -9.33 -3.15
CA ASP A 188 2.21 -9.58 -4.55
C ASP A 188 2.76 -10.92 -5.06
N ARG A 189 3.83 -11.43 -4.43
CA ARG A 189 4.51 -12.68 -4.78
C ARG A 189 4.78 -13.49 -3.52
N VAL A 190 4.47 -14.79 -3.56
CA VAL A 190 4.78 -15.75 -2.48
C VAL A 190 5.54 -16.94 -3.07
N PHE A 191 6.70 -17.25 -2.49
CA PHE A 191 7.58 -18.36 -2.89
C PHE A 191 7.69 -19.39 -1.78
N GLU A 192 7.33 -20.63 -2.08
CA GLU A 192 7.58 -21.78 -1.21
C GLU A 192 8.96 -22.38 -1.51
N ALA A 193 9.77 -22.62 -0.47
CA ALA A 193 11.08 -23.27 -0.61
C ALA A 193 10.93 -24.75 -1.05
N ASP A 194 11.04 -24.96 -2.38
CA ASP A 194 11.04 -26.22 -3.13
C ASP A 194 9.86 -27.17 -2.89
N GLY A 195 8.76 -26.97 -3.64
CA GLY A 195 7.60 -27.88 -3.60
C GLY A 195 6.68 -27.86 -4.82
N ALA A 196 6.03 -26.72 -5.09
CA ALA A 196 5.16 -26.56 -6.27
C ALA A 196 4.91 -25.07 -6.59
N SER A 197 5.47 -24.57 -7.70
CA SER A 197 5.08 -23.28 -8.24
C SER A 197 3.60 -23.30 -8.67
N ARG A 198 2.73 -22.67 -7.89
CA ARG A 198 1.41 -22.25 -8.38
C ARG A 198 1.57 -20.94 -9.14
N GLU A 199 1.86 -21.06 -10.43
CA GLU A 199 1.77 -19.93 -11.34
C GLU A 199 0.30 -19.46 -11.41
N THR A 200 0.03 -18.24 -10.95
CA THR A 200 -1.27 -17.59 -11.14
C THR A 200 -1.41 -17.23 -12.62
N GLU A 201 -2.36 -17.86 -13.32
CA GLU A 201 -2.46 -17.75 -14.79
C GLU A 201 -2.70 -16.29 -15.25
N PRO A 202 -2.00 -15.80 -16.29
CA PRO A 202 -2.23 -14.46 -16.82
C PRO A 202 -3.54 -14.39 -17.60
N LYS A 203 -4.35 -13.35 -17.34
CA LYS A 203 -5.57 -13.01 -18.10
C LYS A 203 -5.25 -12.92 -19.59
N ARG A 204 -5.98 -13.68 -20.42
CA ARG A 204 -5.96 -13.54 -21.88
C ARG A 204 -6.99 -12.52 -22.32
N ASP A 205 -6.52 -11.47 -22.99
CA ASP A 205 -7.37 -10.50 -23.67
C ASP A 205 -8.02 -11.11 -24.93
N GLY A 206 -9.28 -10.75 -25.17
CA GLY A 206 -10.18 -11.37 -26.13
C GLY A 206 -10.74 -10.36 -27.13
N THR A 207 -9.88 -9.82 -28.00
CA THR A 207 -10.31 -8.92 -29.07
C THR A 207 -10.96 -9.69 -30.22
N GLU A 208 -12.28 -9.56 -30.39
CA GLU A 208 -12.96 -9.81 -31.67
C GLU A 208 -13.47 -8.48 -32.26
N ALA A 209 -12.91 -8.11 -33.42
CA ALA A 209 -13.35 -6.95 -34.19
C ALA A 209 -14.29 -7.39 -35.32
N ALA A 210 -15.46 -6.75 -35.42
CA ALA A 210 -16.34 -6.79 -36.58
C ALA A 210 -16.50 -5.35 -37.11
N GLY A 211 -16.33 -5.15 -38.42
CA GLY A 211 -16.10 -3.81 -38.99
C GLY A 211 -17.22 -3.23 -39.84
N GLU A 212 -16.98 -1.96 -40.23
CA GLU A 212 -17.43 -1.26 -41.44
C GLU A 212 -18.94 -0.96 -41.63
N PRO A 213 -19.32 0.07 -42.42
CA PRO A 213 -18.63 1.34 -42.73
C PRO A 213 -19.57 2.58 -42.62
N SER A 214 -19.07 3.78 -42.93
CA SER A 214 -19.91 4.95 -43.21
C SER A 214 -19.34 5.85 -44.31
N ASP A 215 -20.00 5.87 -45.46
CA ASP A 215 -20.05 7.00 -46.41
C ASP A 215 -21.37 7.76 -46.15
N ALA A 216 -21.63 9.02 -46.49
CA ALA A 216 -20.92 10.25 -46.83
C ALA A 216 -22.03 11.22 -47.34
N GLU A 217 -21.79 12.55 -47.40
CA GLU A 217 -22.61 13.55 -48.13
C GLU A 217 -24.05 13.84 -47.55
N ASP A 218 -24.69 15.01 -47.68
CA ASP A 218 -24.32 16.29 -48.32
C ASP A 218 -25.09 17.53 -47.77
N ALA A 219 -24.54 18.72 -48.05
CA ALA A 219 -25.16 20.00 -48.46
C ALA A 219 -26.32 20.74 -47.70
N SER A 220 -25.99 22.01 -47.36
CA SER A 220 -26.73 23.27 -47.71
C SER A 220 -28.02 23.66 -46.93
N SER A 221 -28.10 24.82 -46.22
CA SER A 221 -28.46 26.21 -46.66
C SER A 221 -29.97 26.57 -46.46
N GLU A 222 -30.47 27.82 -46.34
CA GLU A 222 -29.95 29.20 -46.55
C GLU A 222 -30.45 30.22 -45.47
N THR A 223 -29.57 31.14 -45.03
CA THR A 223 -29.71 32.63 -45.07
C THR A 223 -30.97 33.39 -44.53
N GLU A 224 -30.81 34.08 -43.37
CA GLU A 224 -31.14 35.52 -43.07
C GLU A 224 -32.56 36.14 -43.38
N PRO A 225 -32.89 37.39 -42.94
CA PRO A 225 -32.39 38.22 -41.82
C PRO A 225 -33.52 38.89 -40.95
N GLY A 226 -33.11 39.62 -39.90
CA GLY A 226 -33.65 40.99 -39.67
C GLY A 226 -34.16 41.37 -38.28
N GLY A 227 -33.55 42.40 -37.65
CA GLY A 227 -34.09 43.06 -36.45
C GLY A 227 -33.13 43.98 -35.68
N ASP A 228 -33.02 45.26 -36.09
CA ASP A 228 -32.50 46.40 -35.30
C ASP A 228 -33.08 46.50 -33.87
N SER A 229 -32.49 47.14 -32.84
CA SER A 229 -31.19 47.80 -32.59
C SER A 229 -31.14 48.32 -31.12
N PHE A 230 -30.02 48.93 -30.70
CA PHE A 230 -29.78 49.86 -29.57
C PHE A 230 -29.10 49.38 -28.26
N GLY A 231 -27.76 49.53 -28.22
CA GLY A 231 -26.98 50.15 -27.13
C GLY A 231 -26.72 49.36 -25.83
N ALA A 232 -25.58 49.50 -25.16
CA ALA A 232 -24.36 50.27 -25.46
C ALA A 232 -23.17 49.80 -24.59
N GLU A 233 -21.95 50.05 -25.07
CA GLU A 233 -20.67 50.15 -24.34
C GLU A 233 -20.08 48.87 -23.69
N GLU A 234 -19.02 48.37 -24.34
CA GLU A 234 -18.08 47.34 -23.87
C GLU A 234 -17.16 47.85 -22.75
N PRO A 235 -16.46 46.93 -22.07
CA PRO A 235 -15.00 47.00 -22.09
C PRO A 235 -14.35 45.77 -22.74
N ASP A 236 -13.42 46.04 -23.64
CA ASP A 236 -12.53 45.10 -24.35
C ASP A 236 -11.66 44.21 -23.43
N ASP A 237 -11.00 43.23 -24.06
CA ASP A 237 -9.94 42.36 -23.53
C ASP A 237 -10.38 41.14 -22.66
N ILE A 238 -11.38 40.39 -23.12
CA ILE A 238 -11.28 38.92 -23.02
C ILE A 238 -10.54 38.44 -24.27
N LYS A 239 -9.29 38.00 -24.09
CA LYS A 239 -8.60 37.27 -25.16
C LYS A 239 -9.17 35.86 -25.21
N GLU A 240 -9.92 35.60 -26.29
CA GLU A 240 -10.29 34.27 -26.72
C GLU A 240 -9.03 33.40 -26.80
N ALA A 241 -9.08 32.26 -26.11
CA ALA A 241 -8.11 31.19 -26.23
C ALA A 241 -8.92 29.92 -26.58
N ASP A 242 -8.72 29.48 -27.82
CA ASP A 242 -9.01 28.16 -28.36
C ASP A 242 -10.49 27.70 -28.37
N GLU A 243 -11.18 28.06 -29.46
CA GLU A 243 -12.37 27.35 -29.98
C GLU A 243 -11.98 25.96 -30.54
N ASP A 244 -11.55 25.04 -29.66
CA ASP A 244 -11.38 23.60 -29.94
C ASP A 244 -11.59 22.79 -28.64
N ALA A 245 -12.57 23.22 -27.82
CA ALA A 245 -12.96 22.52 -26.60
C ALA A 245 -13.94 21.38 -26.91
N ASP A 246 -13.43 20.14 -27.00
CA ASP A 246 -14.23 18.93 -26.77
C ASP A 246 -15.02 19.13 -25.45
N ASP A 247 -16.34 19.27 -25.52
CA ASP A 247 -17.12 19.69 -24.36
C ASP A 247 -17.18 18.55 -23.33
N VAL A 248 -16.53 18.76 -22.19
CA VAL A 248 -16.36 17.71 -21.18
C VAL A 248 -17.58 17.68 -20.27
N ILE A 249 -18.41 16.65 -20.45
CA ILE A 249 -19.67 16.52 -19.73
C ILE A 249 -19.55 15.55 -18.54
N PRO A 250 -20.05 15.92 -17.35
CA PRO A 250 -20.18 14.99 -16.22
C PRO A 250 -21.35 14.03 -16.45
N VAL A 251 -21.07 12.73 -16.48
CA VAL A 251 -22.09 11.67 -16.57
C VAL A 251 -22.18 10.87 -15.27
N THR A 252 -23.35 10.31 -15.00
CA THR A 252 -23.57 9.38 -13.88
C THR A 252 -22.96 8.02 -14.22
N MET A 253 -22.29 7.38 -13.25
CA MET A 253 -21.82 6.00 -13.37
C MET A 253 -22.94 5.02 -13.03
N ASP A 254 -22.96 3.84 -13.65
CA ASP A 254 -23.85 2.75 -13.24
C ASP A 254 -23.31 1.95 -12.03
N ASP A 255 -24.11 1.01 -11.52
CA ASP A 255 -23.76 0.21 -10.33
C ASP A 255 -22.51 -0.65 -10.53
N ASP A 256 -22.28 -1.18 -11.74
CA ASP A 256 -21.14 -2.05 -12.06
C ASP A 256 -19.85 -1.20 -12.22
N GLU A 257 -19.96 -0.02 -12.84
CA GLU A 257 -18.89 0.97 -12.89
C GLU A 257 -18.49 1.47 -11.50
N ILE A 258 -19.49 1.74 -10.63
CA ILE A 258 -19.29 2.16 -9.23
C ILE A 258 -18.59 1.07 -8.45
N ALA A 259 -19.07 -0.18 -8.52
CA ALA A 259 -18.49 -1.30 -7.81
C ALA A 259 -17.04 -1.55 -8.25
N SER A 260 -16.79 -1.58 -9.57
CA SER A 260 -15.46 -1.76 -10.14
C SER A 260 -14.48 -0.67 -9.71
N PHE A 261 -14.93 0.59 -9.62
CA PHE A 261 -14.12 1.70 -9.14
C PHE A 261 -13.83 1.59 -7.64
N LEU A 262 -14.86 1.33 -6.82
CA LEU A 262 -14.69 1.20 -5.37
C LEU A 262 -13.75 0.06 -4.98
N THR A 263 -13.84 -1.11 -5.63
CA THR A 263 -12.92 -2.24 -5.38
C THR A 263 -11.46 -1.92 -5.77
N ALA A 264 -11.24 -1.03 -6.75
CA ALA A 264 -9.91 -0.76 -7.30
C ALA A 264 -9.13 0.39 -6.64
N GLU A 265 -9.80 1.39 -6.05
CA GLU A 265 -9.10 2.55 -5.46
C GLU A 265 -8.55 2.28 -4.05
N GLY A 266 -9.33 1.62 -3.19
CA GLY A 266 -8.93 1.26 -1.81
C GLY A 266 -8.58 2.40 -0.84
N HIS A 267 -8.66 3.66 -1.27
CA HIS A 267 -8.38 4.84 -0.45
C HIS A 267 -9.41 5.94 -0.73
N GLY A 268 -9.83 6.65 0.31
CA GLY A 268 -10.81 7.73 0.20
C GLY A 268 -10.79 8.67 1.39
N VAL A 269 -11.72 9.62 1.42
CA VAL A 269 -11.91 10.57 2.52
C VAL A 269 -13.20 10.25 3.25
N LEU A 270 -13.08 9.79 4.49
CA LEU A 270 -14.20 9.53 5.38
C LEU A 270 -14.58 10.83 6.10
N ALA A 271 -15.80 11.31 5.89
CA ALA A 271 -16.32 12.57 6.42
C ALA A 271 -17.44 12.33 7.44
N PHE A 272 -17.24 12.88 8.64
CA PHE A 272 -18.19 12.94 9.74
C PHE A 272 -18.93 14.28 9.74
N GLY A 273 -20.25 14.24 9.92
CA GLY A 273 -21.08 15.44 10.05
C GLY A 273 -20.86 16.24 11.33
N GLY A 274 -21.66 17.31 11.49
CA GLY A 274 -21.65 18.23 12.64
C GLY A 274 -21.37 19.69 12.25
N GLU A 275 -21.44 20.61 13.21
CA GLU A 275 -21.18 22.05 12.98
C GLU A 275 -19.73 22.32 12.51
N SER A 276 -18.79 21.50 12.98
CA SER A 276 -17.43 21.41 12.47
C SER A 276 -17.24 20.02 11.87
N PRO A 277 -17.40 19.85 10.54
CA PRO A 277 -17.24 18.57 9.88
C PRO A 277 -15.80 18.10 10.04
N TYR A 278 -15.63 16.80 10.24
CA TYR A 278 -14.32 16.18 10.42
C TYR A 278 -14.11 15.20 9.28
N ALA A 279 -13.10 15.44 8.45
CA ALA A 279 -12.80 14.62 7.29
C ALA A 279 -11.37 14.11 7.39
N ILE A 280 -11.18 12.82 7.17
CA ILE A 280 -9.90 12.12 7.30
C ILE A 280 -9.66 11.22 6.09
N PRO A 281 -8.43 11.16 5.55
CA PRO A 281 -8.08 10.11 4.60
C PRO A 281 -8.11 8.76 5.33
N MET A 282 -8.66 7.74 4.67
CA MET A 282 -8.79 6.39 5.18
C MET A 282 -8.62 5.39 4.04
N SER A 283 -7.87 4.31 4.28
CA SER A 283 -7.97 3.09 3.47
C SER A 283 -9.30 2.41 3.72
N TYR A 284 -9.84 1.75 2.70
CA TYR A 284 -11.06 0.97 2.79
C TYR A 284 -11.01 -0.28 1.89
N GLY A 285 -11.81 -1.29 2.24
CA GLY A 285 -12.18 -2.40 1.38
C GLY A 285 -13.64 -2.26 0.93
N TYR A 286 -13.98 -2.69 -0.29
CA TYR A 286 -15.36 -2.69 -0.77
C TYR A 286 -15.77 -4.08 -1.22
N ASP A 287 -16.85 -4.56 -0.61
CA ASP A 287 -17.52 -5.82 -0.90
C ASP A 287 -18.65 -5.55 -1.91
N PRO A 288 -18.55 -6.02 -3.16
CA PRO A 288 -19.58 -5.81 -4.18
C PRO A 288 -20.83 -6.69 -3.95
N ASP A 289 -20.71 -7.81 -3.25
CA ASP A 289 -21.80 -8.77 -3.02
C ASP A 289 -22.69 -8.31 -1.84
N GLU A 290 -22.10 -7.87 -0.73
CA GLU A 290 -22.83 -7.23 0.37
C GLU A 290 -23.11 -5.73 0.12
N ARG A 291 -22.46 -5.13 -0.89
CA ARG A 291 -22.43 -3.67 -1.16
C ARG A 291 -22.00 -2.86 0.07
N ALA A 292 -21.07 -3.41 0.85
CA ALA A 292 -20.60 -2.85 2.11
C ALA A 292 -19.18 -2.29 1.97
N VAL A 293 -18.87 -1.24 2.72
CA VAL A 293 -17.51 -0.69 2.82
C VAL A 293 -16.93 -1.03 4.20
N TYR A 294 -15.74 -1.62 4.23
CA TYR A 294 -15.03 -1.90 5.47
C TYR A 294 -13.88 -0.90 5.65
N VAL A 295 -13.82 -0.27 6.82
CA VAL A 295 -12.71 0.61 7.21
C VAL A 295 -12.12 0.14 8.53
N HIS A 296 -10.83 0.41 8.71
CA HIS A 296 -10.11 -0.02 9.88
C HIS A 296 -9.59 1.22 10.63
N ILE A 297 -10.12 1.46 11.84
CA ILE A 297 -9.98 2.75 12.51
C ILE A 297 -9.10 2.64 13.75
N SER A 298 -8.07 3.49 13.81
CA SER A 298 -7.28 3.69 15.03
C SER A 298 -7.94 4.70 15.96
N GLU A 299 -8.14 4.29 17.21
CA GLU A 299 -8.72 5.05 18.29
C GLU A 299 -7.74 5.14 19.47
N PHE A 300 -7.68 6.31 20.11
CA PHE A 300 -6.92 6.51 21.34
C PHE A 300 -7.60 7.60 22.18
N GLU A 301 -7.30 7.61 23.48
CA GLU A 301 -7.93 8.54 24.42
C GLU A 301 -7.70 10.01 24.00
N GLY A 302 -8.79 10.75 23.84
CA GLY A 302 -8.77 12.15 23.40
C GLY A 302 -8.61 12.36 21.89
N SER A 303 -8.59 11.30 21.06
CA SER A 303 -8.60 11.46 19.60
C SER A 303 -9.93 12.05 19.09
N GLN A 304 -9.86 12.89 18.06
CA GLN A 304 -11.06 13.45 17.42
C GLN A 304 -11.90 12.38 16.71
N LYS A 305 -11.29 11.27 16.28
CA LYS A 305 -11.96 10.06 15.78
C LYS A 305 -12.84 9.41 16.85
N ALA A 306 -12.27 8.97 17.98
CA ALA A 306 -13.03 8.32 19.05
C ALA A 306 -14.18 9.22 19.56
N ALA A 307 -13.93 10.54 19.67
CA ALA A 307 -14.97 11.51 20.06
C ALA A 307 -16.14 11.67 19.06
N ARG A 308 -16.08 11.03 17.89
CA ARG A 308 -17.14 10.97 16.87
C ARG A 308 -17.71 9.55 16.67
N LEU A 309 -17.19 8.54 17.37
CA LEU A 309 -17.54 7.12 17.22
C LEU A 309 -18.28 6.56 18.45
N ASP A 310 -19.18 7.36 19.05
CA ASP A 310 -20.04 6.91 20.16
C ASP A 310 -21.25 6.12 19.62
N GLY A 311 -20.98 4.93 19.08
CA GLY A 311 -21.95 4.05 18.43
C GLY A 311 -22.21 4.36 16.95
N PRO A 312 -23.35 3.87 16.39
CA PRO A 312 -23.63 3.98 14.96
C PRO A 312 -23.71 5.43 14.46
N THR A 313 -22.76 5.81 13.61
CA THR A 313 -22.51 7.21 13.25
C THR A 313 -22.75 7.47 11.75
N PRO A 314 -23.57 8.46 11.37
CA PRO A 314 -23.73 8.84 9.97
C PRO A 314 -22.45 9.46 9.39
N VAL A 315 -22.00 8.94 8.25
CA VAL A 315 -20.78 9.38 7.54
C VAL A 315 -20.99 9.37 6.03
N SER A 316 -20.13 10.10 5.33
CA SER A 316 -19.96 10.03 3.88
C SER A 316 -18.52 9.63 3.56
N LEU A 317 -18.31 8.55 2.81
CA LEU A 317 -17.00 8.25 2.20
C LEU A 317 -16.98 8.82 0.79
N VAL A 318 -15.95 9.61 0.49
CA VAL A 318 -15.70 10.16 -0.86
C VAL A 318 -14.45 9.52 -1.43
N VAL A 319 -14.59 8.83 -2.57
CA VAL A 319 -13.51 8.22 -3.33
C VAL A 319 -13.39 8.96 -4.65
N SER A 320 -12.20 9.40 -5.04
CA SER A 320 -12.05 10.20 -6.26
C SER A 320 -10.66 10.09 -6.88
N ARG A 321 -10.63 10.02 -8.21
CA ARG A 321 -9.41 10.05 -9.02
C ARG A 321 -9.52 11.17 -10.05
N TYR A 322 -8.46 11.96 -10.21
CA TYR A 322 -8.40 13.07 -11.17
C TYR A 322 -7.09 13.02 -11.97
N GLU A 323 -7.20 12.76 -13.27
CA GLU A 323 -6.08 12.66 -14.22
C GLU A 323 -6.17 13.73 -15.34
N GLY A 324 -7.26 14.50 -15.36
CA GLY A 324 -7.53 15.55 -16.34
C GLY A 324 -9.00 15.97 -16.32
N PRO A 325 -9.36 17.07 -17.03
CA PRO A 325 -10.74 17.55 -17.09
C PRO A 325 -11.72 16.47 -17.58
N ASP A 326 -11.29 15.69 -18.57
CA ASP A 326 -11.98 14.59 -19.26
C ASP A 326 -11.73 13.20 -18.67
N ARG A 327 -10.89 13.10 -17.64
CA ARG A 327 -10.52 11.85 -16.96
C ARG A 327 -10.53 12.05 -15.47
N TRP A 328 -11.72 12.10 -14.91
CA TRP A 328 -11.93 12.02 -13.47
C TRP A 328 -13.10 11.11 -13.15
N ARG A 329 -13.06 10.51 -11.97
CA ARG A 329 -14.11 9.68 -11.40
C ARG A 329 -14.28 10.06 -9.93
N SER A 330 -15.52 10.07 -9.45
CA SER A 330 -15.84 10.33 -8.05
C SER A 330 -17.05 9.51 -7.64
N VAL A 331 -16.94 8.79 -6.53
CA VAL A 331 -18.02 8.04 -5.89
C VAL A 331 -18.20 8.56 -4.47
N VAL A 332 -19.45 8.79 -4.09
CA VAL A 332 -19.87 9.15 -2.74
C VAL A 332 -20.75 8.03 -2.18
N VAL A 333 -20.36 7.51 -1.01
CA VAL A 333 -21.07 6.49 -0.24
C VAL A 333 -21.58 7.14 1.04
N ASP A 334 -22.88 7.40 1.13
CA ASP A 334 -23.53 7.94 2.32
C ASP A 334 -24.16 6.80 3.13
N GLY A 335 -23.83 6.68 4.42
CA GLY A 335 -24.35 5.56 5.23
C GLY A 335 -24.13 5.70 6.72
N THR A 336 -24.32 4.58 7.43
CA THR A 336 -24.05 4.49 8.87
C THR A 336 -22.81 3.65 9.10
N LEU A 337 -21.86 4.18 9.85
CA LEU A 337 -20.65 3.51 10.28
C LEU A 337 -20.89 2.85 11.64
N SER A 338 -20.59 1.56 11.78
CA SER A 338 -20.70 0.82 13.03
C SER A 338 -19.60 -0.23 13.19
N GLU A 339 -19.15 -0.41 14.43
CA GLU A 339 -18.14 -1.39 14.84
C GLU A 339 -18.59 -2.82 14.50
N LEU A 340 -17.67 -3.64 14.02
CA LEU A 340 -17.87 -5.07 13.75
C LEU A 340 -17.30 -5.91 14.88
N SER A 341 -18.03 -6.93 15.33
CA SER A 341 -17.43 -7.93 16.22
C SER A 341 -16.45 -8.83 15.46
N GLU A 342 -15.49 -9.44 16.15
CA GLU A 342 -14.54 -10.40 15.55
C GLU A 342 -15.26 -11.51 14.75
N ALA A 343 -16.43 -11.96 15.24
CA ALA A 343 -17.28 -12.95 14.58
C ALA A 343 -18.09 -12.41 13.38
N ASP A 344 -18.15 -11.09 13.17
CA ASP A 344 -18.61 -10.46 11.94
C ASP A 344 -17.47 -10.31 10.93
N VAL A 345 -16.27 -9.92 11.40
CA VAL A 345 -15.07 -9.76 10.57
C VAL A 345 -14.71 -11.05 9.83
N GLU A 346 -14.70 -12.20 10.53
CA GLU A 346 -14.45 -13.51 9.89
C GLU A 346 -15.57 -13.93 8.93
N ARG A 347 -16.83 -13.61 9.24
CA ARG A 347 -17.98 -14.07 8.45
C ARG A 347 -18.17 -13.29 7.14
N ARG A 348 -17.89 -11.99 7.16
CA ARG A 348 -17.97 -11.09 6.00
C ARG A 348 -16.67 -11.03 5.17
N ASP A 349 -15.72 -11.91 5.47
CA ASP A 349 -14.41 -12.02 4.82
C ASP A 349 -13.70 -10.66 4.64
N VAL A 350 -13.73 -9.85 5.69
CA VAL A 350 -13.32 -8.43 5.65
C VAL A 350 -11.87 -8.26 5.19
N PHE A 351 -11.00 -9.20 5.55
CA PHE A 351 -9.59 -9.19 5.17
C PHE A 351 -9.38 -9.39 3.66
N GLU A 352 -10.16 -10.26 3.00
CA GLU A 352 -10.08 -10.46 1.55
C GLU A 352 -10.57 -9.21 0.80
N ASN A 353 -11.70 -8.63 1.24
CA ASN A 353 -12.26 -7.40 0.67
C ASN A 353 -11.38 -6.15 0.89
N PHE A 354 -10.51 -6.16 1.91
CA PHE A 354 -9.59 -5.05 2.22
C PHE A 354 -8.24 -5.12 1.50
N LYS A 355 -7.94 -6.19 0.74
CA LYS A 355 -6.63 -6.39 0.09
C LYS A 355 -6.16 -5.24 -0.82
N HIS A 356 -7.10 -4.54 -1.46
CA HIS A 356 -6.79 -3.40 -2.33
C HIS A 356 -6.64 -2.07 -1.56
N GLY A 357 -6.84 -2.08 -0.23
CA GLY A 357 -6.86 -0.88 0.63
C GLY A 357 -5.49 -0.21 0.77
N SER A 358 -5.20 0.79 -0.07
CA SER A 358 -3.94 1.56 -0.02
C SER A 358 -3.85 2.43 1.23
N LEU A 359 -2.74 2.32 1.98
CA LEU A 359 -2.68 2.73 3.37
C LEU A 359 -2.49 4.25 3.58
N ALA A 360 -3.58 4.93 3.91
CA ALA A 360 -3.57 6.34 4.32
C ALA A 360 -3.97 6.50 5.80
N SER A 361 -3.04 6.27 6.72
CA SER A 361 -3.24 6.56 8.16
C SER A 361 -1.98 7.17 8.77
N VAL A 362 -1.93 8.51 8.75
CA VAL A 362 -0.72 9.32 9.06
C VAL A 362 -0.57 9.62 10.56
N ASP A 363 -1.56 9.31 11.39
CA ASP A 363 -1.68 9.81 12.77
C ASP A 363 -1.25 8.81 13.86
N VAL A 364 -0.76 7.63 13.48
CA VAL A 364 -0.34 6.55 14.40
C VAL A 364 1.11 6.73 14.88
N PHE A 365 1.95 7.42 14.10
CA PHE A 365 3.41 7.42 14.26
C PHE A 365 3.98 8.20 15.46
N ASN A 366 3.15 8.88 16.26
CA ASN A 366 3.57 9.72 17.39
C ASN A 366 3.23 9.15 18.78
N ARG A 367 2.77 7.90 18.88
CA ARG A 367 2.35 7.27 20.16
C ARG A 367 2.79 5.80 20.26
N PRO A 368 2.91 5.24 21.48
CA PRO A 368 3.03 3.80 21.67
C PRO A 368 1.79 3.10 21.09
N LEU A 369 1.99 2.05 20.29
CA LEU A 369 0.88 1.28 19.72
C LEU A 369 0.02 0.56 20.79
N SER A 370 0.54 0.38 22.01
CA SER A 370 -0.22 -0.12 23.17
C SER A 370 -1.38 0.78 23.61
N ASP A 371 -1.31 2.07 23.28
CA ASP A 371 -2.28 3.09 23.72
C ASP A 371 -3.34 3.36 22.64
N ILE A 372 -3.35 2.54 21.58
CA ILE A 372 -4.18 2.69 20.38
C ILE A 372 -4.99 1.40 20.19
N SER A 373 -6.31 1.48 20.37
CA SER A 373 -7.23 0.42 19.92
C SER A 373 -7.50 0.55 18.41
N PHE A 374 -7.85 -0.56 17.79
CA PHE A 374 -7.84 -0.70 16.34
C PHE A 374 -8.98 -1.63 15.93
N GLU A 375 -10.15 -1.03 15.72
CA GLU A 375 -11.39 -1.76 15.50
C GLU A 375 -11.81 -1.73 14.03
N TRP A 376 -12.45 -2.81 13.60
CA TRP A 376 -13.06 -2.91 12.29
C TRP A 376 -14.44 -2.26 12.31
N TYR A 377 -14.73 -1.43 11.31
CA TYR A 377 -16.03 -0.80 11.13
C TYR A 377 -16.59 -1.14 9.74
N VAL A 378 -17.89 -1.40 9.70
CA VAL A 378 -18.66 -1.42 8.45
C VAL A 378 -19.38 -0.09 8.27
N LEU A 379 -19.26 0.47 7.08
CA LEU A 379 -20.14 1.51 6.56
C LEU A 379 -21.21 0.81 5.72
N ASP A 380 -22.40 0.62 6.32
CA ASP A 380 -23.58 0.11 5.62
C ASP A 380 -24.21 1.27 4.80
N PRO A 381 -24.20 1.23 3.45
CA PRO A 381 -24.62 2.36 2.65
C PRO A 381 -26.14 2.57 2.63
N SER A 382 -26.55 3.81 2.87
CA SER A 382 -27.93 4.28 2.63
C SER A 382 -28.13 4.80 1.19
N ALA A 383 -27.06 5.30 0.57
CA ALA A 383 -27.00 5.69 -0.83
C ALA A 383 -25.56 5.56 -1.35
N ILE A 384 -25.42 5.21 -2.63
CA ILE A 384 -24.15 5.28 -3.36
C ILE A 384 -24.43 6.05 -4.65
N SER A 385 -23.54 6.97 -5.02
CA SER A 385 -23.63 7.70 -6.28
C SER A 385 -22.26 7.91 -6.90
N GLY A 386 -22.16 7.67 -8.21
CA GLY A 386 -20.92 7.82 -8.96
C GLY A 386 -21.06 8.81 -10.11
N ARG A 387 -19.99 9.55 -10.40
CA ARG A 387 -19.88 10.45 -11.55
C ARG A 387 -18.49 10.34 -12.18
N GLN A 388 -18.46 10.50 -13.50
CA GLN A 388 -17.22 10.58 -14.26
C GLN A 388 -17.27 11.69 -15.32
N GLY A 389 -16.11 12.27 -15.62
CA GLY A 389 -15.94 13.14 -16.79
C GLY A 389 -15.79 12.28 -18.05
N VAL A 390 -16.45 12.67 -19.12
CA VAL A 390 -16.23 12.13 -20.47
C VAL A 390 -16.23 13.27 -21.49
N ARG A 391 -15.49 13.12 -22.59
CA ARG A 391 -15.61 14.02 -23.74
C ARG A 391 -16.93 13.77 -24.46
N SER A 392 -17.63 14.84 -24.86
CA SER A 392 -18.62 14.73 -25.94
C SER A 392 -17.93 14.21 -27.21
N ARG A 393 -18.58 13.28 -27.91
CA ARG A 393 -18.17 12.86 -29.27
C ARG A 393 -18.75 13.78 -30.34
#